data_AF-A0A3S0XAK1-F1
#
_entry.id   AF-A0A3S0XAK1-F1
#
_cell.length_a   1.000
_cell.length_b   1.000
_cell.length_c   1.000
_cell.angle_alpha   90.00
_cell.angle_beta   90.00
_cell.angle_gamma   90.00
#
_symmetry.space_group_name_H-M   'P 1'
#
loop_
_entity.id
_entity.type
_entity.pdbx_description
1 polymer ?
#
loop_
_entity_poly.entity_id
_entity_poly.type
_entity_poly.pdbx_seq_one_letter_code
_entity_poly.pdbx_strand_id
1 'polypeptide(L)'
;MKKFLTLWALSTILCSSLSYAGGLIKSDASCSALAKACKSAGYTRGGEMKFWQACMRPVLLGQTVKNVTTDPNQVKDCRDKKIAELQQQLTELQNVK
;
A
#
# COMPACT_ATOMS: atom_id res chain seq x y z
N MET A 1 20.47 -42.66 -21.49
CA MET A 1 19.87 -41.90 -20.35
C MET A 1 20.45 -40.48 -20.25
N LYS A 2 20.39 -39.67 -21.31
CA LYS A 2 21.03 -38.33 -21.37
C LYS A 2 20.05 -37.16 -21.51
N LYS A 3 18.74 -37.44 -21.60
CA LYS A 3 17.69 -36.43 -21.84
C LYS A 3 17.02 -35.92 -20.56
N PHE A 4 17.35 -36.50 -19.40
CA PHE A 4 16.71 -36.15 -18.13
C PHE A 4 17.44 -35.03 -17.37
N LEU A 5 18.66 -34.69 -17.78
CA LEU A 5 19.49 -33.70 -17.09
C LEU A 5 19.17 -32.24 -17.47
N THR A 6 18.51 -32.01 -18.60
CA THR A 6 18.26 -30.66 -19.13
C THR A 6 16.94 -30.04 -18.65
N LEU A 7 16.10 -30.78 -17.94
CA LEU A 7 14.78 -30.31 -17.49
C LEU A 7 14.80 -29.57 -16.14
N TRP A 8 15.91 -29.60 -15.40
CA TRP A 8 16.01 -28.97 -14.08
C TRP A 8 16.60 -27.55 -14.10
N ALA A 9 17.05 -27.05 -15.25
CA ALA A 9 17.68 -25.73 -15.34
C ALA A 9 16.71 -24.55 -15.55
N LEU A 10 15.41 -24.81 -15.82
CA LEU A 10 14.44 -23.75 -16.15
C LEU A 10 13.59 -23.27 -14.96
N SER A 11 13.71 -23.88 -13.77
CA SER A 11 12.76 -23.64 -12.67
C SER A 11 13.18 -22.55 -11.67
N THR A 12 14.32 -21.89 -11.86
CA THR A 12 14.86 -20.92 -10.87
C THR A 12 14.47 -19.46 -11.11
N ILE A 13 13.69 -19.14 -12.15
CA ILE A 13 13.33 -17.74 -12.48
C ILE A 13 12.10 -17.22 -11.71
N LEU A 14 11.45 -18.03 -10.85
CA LEU A 14 10.28 -17.58 -10.07
C LEU A 14 10.60 -16.96 -8.70
N CYS A 15 11.88 -16.85 -8.30
CA CYS A 15 12.29 -16.18 -7.05
C CYS A 15 12.48 -14.66 -7.20
N SER A 16 11.52 -13.98 -7.82
CA SER A 16 11.39 -12.53 -7.69
C SER A 16 9.93 -12.17 -7.44
N SER A 17 9.29 -12.87 -6.51
CA SER A 17 8.16 -12.30 -5.80
C SER A 17 8.70 -11.11 -5.00
N LEU A 18 8.65 -9.96 -5.68
CA LEU A 18 8.62 -8.62 -5.12
C LEU A 18 7.86 -8.66 -3.79
N SER A 19 8.61 -8.84 -2.71
CA SER A 19 8.10 -8.70 -1.36
C SER A 19 7.98 -7.20 -1.11
N TYR A 20 7.02 -6.56 -1.79
CA TYR A 20 6.45 -5.28 -1.33
C TYR A 20 5.58 -5.59 -0.12
N ALA A 21 6.24 -6.06 0.93
CA ALA A 21 5.67 -6.20 2.25
C ALA A 21 5.46 -4.80 2.79
N GLY A 22 4.25 -4.25 2.61
CA GLY A 22 3.50 -3.47 3.60
C GLY A 22 4.13 -2.28 4.34
N GLY A 23 5.36 -1.88 4.05
CA GLY A 23 6.12 -0.93 4.88
C GLY A 23 5.94 0.54 4.50
N LEU A 24 4.95 0.88 3.67
CA LEU A 24 4.79 2.22 3.12
C LEU A 24 3.70 3.04 3.82
N ILE A 25 3.33 2.75 5.06
CA ILE A 25 2.44 3.64 5.81
C ILE A 25 3.17 4.16 7.05
N LYS A 26 4.17 5.03 6.83
CA LYS A 26 4.47 6.05 7.85
C LYS A 26 3.17 6.84 8.03
N SER A 27 2.60 6.74 9.23
CA SER A 27 1.34 7.39 9.56
C SER A 27 1.54 8.89 9.69
N ASP A 28 1.42 9.60 8.56
CA ASP A 28 1.28 11.05 8.53
C ASP A 28 0.03 11.50 9.30
N ALA A 29 0.09 12.66 9.95
CA ALA A 29 -1.00 13.19 10.77
C ALA A 29 -2.35 13.29 10.02
N SER A 30 -2.33 13.71 8.75
CA SER A 30 -3.55 13.82 7.90
C SER A 30 -4.11 12.44 7.55
N CYS A 31 -3.25 11.47 7.25
CA CYS A 31 -3.65 10.09 6.98
C CYS A 31 -4.06 9.34 8.26
N SER A 32 -3.53 9.76 9.42
CA SER A 32 -3.86 9.22 10.74
C SER A 32 -5.31 9.54 11.14
N ALA A 33 -5.82 10.73 10.80
CA ALA A 33 -7.22 11.08 11.01
C ALA A 33 -8.17 10.15 10.23
N LEU A 34 -7.88 9.90 8.95
CA LEU A 34 -8.64 8.96 8.11
C LEU A 34 -8.50 7.52 8.64
N ALA A 35 -7.30 7.13 9.05
CA ALA A 35 -7.07 5.82 9.63
C ALA A 35 -7.86 5.62 10.94
N LYS A 36 -7.97 6.68 11.76
CA LYS A 36 -8.78 6.67 12.97
C LYS A 36 -10.27 6.56 12.64
N ALA A 37 -10.76 7.29 11.64
CA ALA A 37 -12.14 7.19 11.19
C ALA A 37 -12.47 5.77 10.70
N CYS A 38 -11.59 5.16 9.90
CA CYS A 38 -11.69 3.76 9.48
C CYS A 38 -11.72 2.78 10.66
N LYS A 39 -10.84 2.97 11.65
CA LYS A 39 -10.81 2.11 12.85
C LYS A 39 -12.09 2.27 13.68
N SER A 40 -12.57 3.49 13.86
CA SER A 40 -13.83 3.81 14.57
C SER A 40 -15.06 3.23 13.85
N ALA A 41 -15.01 3.11 12.52
CA ALA A 41 -16.05 2.46 11.72
C ALA A 41 -16.01 0.92 11.78
N GLY A 42 -15.04 0.34 12.51
CA GLY A 42 -14.93 -1.11 12.71
C GLY A 42 -13.97 -1.82 11.77
N TYR A 43 -13.22 -1.09 10.93
CA TYR A 43 -12.21 -1.66 10.04
C TYR A 43 -10.91 -1.95 10.82
N THR A 44 -10.96 -2.82 11.82
CA THR A 44 -9.78 -3.22 12.63
C THR A 44 -9.45 -4.71 12.50
N ARG A 45 -10.41 -5.52 12.02
CA ARG A 45 -10.24 -6.98 11.86
C ARG A 45 -9.64 -7.32 10.50
N GLY A 46 -8.59 -8.16 10.51
CA GLY A 46 -8.07 -8.79 9.29
C GLY A 46 -6.70 -8.33 8.80
N GLY A 47 -5.95 -7.59 9.61
CA GLY A 47 -4.59 -7.13 9.30
C GLY A 47 -4.55 -5.88 8.44
N GLU A 48 -3.36 -5.28 8.33
CA GLU A 48 -3.14 -3.98 7.67
C GLU A 48 -3.59 -3.96 6.20
N MET A 49 -3.42 -5.08 5.49
CA MET A 49 -3.81 -5.19 4.09
C MET A 49 -5.34 -5.10 3.90
N LYS A 50 -6.11 -5.79 4.74
CA LYS A 50 -7.59 -5.72 4.68
C LYS A 50 -8.09 -4.36 5.12
N PHE A 51 -7.50 -3.77 6.16
CA PHE A 51 -7.77 -2.39 6.56
C PHE A 51 -7.54 -1.41 5.42
N TRP A 52 -6.40 -1.54 4.74
CA TRP A 52 -6.05 -0.70 3.61
C TRP A 52 -7.03 -0.85 2.46
N GLN A 53 -7.30 -2.07 2.02
CA GLN A 53 -8.17 -2.34 0.87
C GLN A 53 -9.63 -2.00 1.13
N ALA A 54 -10.14 -2.29 2.33
CA ALA A 54 -11.55 -2.14 2.65
C ALA A 54 -11.94 -0.72 3.08
N CYS A 55 -10.99 0.10 3.56
CA CYS A 55 -11.28 1.45 4.04
C CYS A 55 -10.35 2.53 3.48
N MET A 56 -9.05 2.47 3.74
CA MET A 56 -8.16 3.58 3.40
C MET A 56 -8.08 3.84 1.90
N ARG A 57 -7.91 2.79 1.09
CA ARG A 57 -7.82 2.90 -0.38
C ARG A 57 -9.09 3.52 -0.98
N PRO A 58 -10.31 3.03 -0.72
CA PRO A 58 -11.52 3.65 -1.26
C PRO A 58 -11.68 5.10 -0.79
N VAL A 59 -11.41 5.41 0.48
CA VAL A 59 -11.43 6.79 1.00
C VAL A 59 -10.49 7.71 0.22
N LEU A 60 -9.24 7.29 -0.01
CA LEU A 60 -8.26 8.10 -0.75
C LEU A 60 -8.60 8.28 -2.23
N LEU A 61 -9.38 7.35 -2.79
CA LEU A 61 -9.92 7.45 -4.14
C LEU A 61 -11.21 8.30 -4.22
N GLY A 62 -11.63 8.90 -3.10
CA GLY A 62 -12.85 9.71 -3.03
C GLY A 62 -14.14 8.91 -2.97
N GLN A 63 -14.06 7.60 -2.68
CA GLN A 63 -15.24 6.75 -2.51
C GLN A 63 -15.74 6.82 -1.07
N THR A 64 -17.05 6.79 -0.91
CA THR A 64 -17.68 6.70 0.40
C THR A 64 -17.54 5.29 0.97
N VAL A 65 -17.10 5.18 2.22
CA VAL A 65 -16.99 3.91 2.93
C VAL A 65 -18.03 3.89 4.05
N LYS A 66 -18.68 2.73 4.23
CA LYS A 66 -19.77 2.58 5.20
C LYS A 66 -19.30 2.95 6.61
N ASN A 67 -20.06 3.81 7.29
CA ASN A 67 -19.78 4.31 8.64
C ASN A 67 -18.49 5.13 8.79
N VAL A 68 -17.87 5.55 7.68
CA VAL A 68 -16.67 6.39 7.69
C VAL A 68 -17.04 7.78 7.18
N THR A 69 -17.04 8.76 8.08
CA THR A 69 -17.16 10.17 7.71
C THR A 69 -15.77 10.75 7.49
N THR A 70 -15.54 11.30 6.31
CA THR A 70 -14.24 11.87 5.93
C THR A 70 -14.41 13.30 5.44
N ASP A 71 -13.52 14.18 5.88
CA ASP A 71 -13.46 15.53 5.36
C ASP A 71 -12.72 15.54 4.00
N PRO A 72 -13.29 16.12 2.93
CA PRO A 72 -12.68 16.14 1.60
C PRO A 72 -11.29 16.79 1.57
N ASN A 73 -11.04 17.78 2.42
CA ASN A 73 -9.73 18.43 2.52
C ASN A 73 -8.71 17.48 3.17
N GLN A 74 -9.12 16.71 4.18
CA GLN A 74 -8.24 15.69 4.79
C GLN A 74 -7.87 14.58 3.81
N VAL A 75 -8.81 14.19 2.95
CA VAL A 75 -8.56 13.20 1.88
C VAL A 75 -7.55 13.74 0.86
N LYS A 76 -7.73 14.99 0.42
CA LYS A 76 -6.78 15.65 -0.48
C LYS A 76 -5.39 15.78 0.14
N ASP A 77 -5.30 16.31 1.36
CA ASP A 77 -4.02 16.51 2.05
C ASP A 77 -3.26 15.20 2.24
N CYS A 78 -3.95 14.11 2.63
CA CYS A 78 -3.32 12.81 2.76
C CYS A 78 -2.84 12.26 1.40
N ARG A 79 -3.61 12.47 0.33
CA ARG A 79 -3.25 12.04 -1.01
C ARG A 79 -2.03 12.79 -1.55
N ASP A 80 -2.02 14.12 -1.43
CA ASP A 80 -0.94 14.96 -1.95
C ASP A 80 0.37 14.69 -1.23
N LYS A 81 0.33 14.54 0.10
CA LYS A 81 1.50 14.08 0.87
C LYS A 81 1.96 12.69 0.44
N LYS A 82 1.03 11.77 0.18
CA LYS A 82 1.41 10.42 -0.24
C LYS A 82 2.12 10.41 -1.58
N ILE A 83 1.67 11.25 -2.50
CA ILE A 83 2.31 11.44 -3.81
C ILE A 83 3.70 12.05 -3.63
N ALA A 84 3.85 13.07 -2.78
CA ALA A 84 5.13 13.70 -2.50
C ALA A 84 6.15 12.71 -1.88
N GLU A 85 5.74 11.92 -0.88
CA GLU A 85 6.59 10.87 -0.30
C GLU A 85 7.07 9.86 -1.36
N LEU A 86 6.15 9.39 -2.21
CA LEU A 86 6.47 8.42 -3.26
C LEU A 86 7.41 9.02 -4.31
N GLN A 87 7.19 10.28 -4.70
CA GLN A 87 8.08 10.98 -5.62
C GLN A 87 9.49 11.15 -5.04
N GLN A 88 9.60 11.46 -3.74
CA GLN A 88 10.89 11.54 -3.07
C GLN A 88 11.60 10.18 -3.07
N GLN A 89 10.90 9.09 -2.71
CA GLN A 89 11.48 7.74 -2.72
C GLN A 89 11.93 7.31 -4.12
N LEU A 90 11.15 7.63 -5.16
CA LEU A 90 11.54 7.36 -6.55
C LEU A 90 12.82 8.11 -6.92
N THR A 91 12.93 9.37 -6.49
CA THR A 91 14.12 10.20 -6.73
C THR A 91 15.35 9.63 -6.01
N GLU A 92 15.19 9.18 -4.76
CA GLU A 92 16.26 8.53 -4.00
C GLU A 92 16.73 7.25 -4.70
N LEU A 93 15.81 6.38 -5.12
CA LEU A 93 16.14 5.14 -5.84
C LEU A 93 16.81 5.38 -7.19
N GLN A 94 16.42 6.45 -7.90
CA GLN A 94 17.04 6.83 -9.18
C GLN A 94 18.46 7.39 -9.01
N ASN A 95 18.78 7.95 -7.85
CA ASN A 95 20.10 8.50 -7.54
C ASN A 95 21.08 7.46 -6.96
N VAL A 96 20.63 6.24 -6.65
CA VAL A 96 21.52 5.10 -6.36
C VAL A 96 21.98 4.50 -7.70
N LYS A 97 22.85 5.21 -8.41
CA LYS A 97 23.51 4.76 -9.63
C LYS A 97 25.02 4.75 -9.45
#